data_AF-H3ZKS5-F1
#
_entry.id   AF-H3ZKS5-F1
#
_cell.length_a   1.000
_cell.length_b   1.000
_cell.length_c   1.000
_cell.angle_alpha   90.00
_cell.angle_beta   90.00
_cell.angle_gamma   90.00
#
_symmetry.space_group_name_H-M   'P 1'
#
loop_
_entity.id
_entity.type
_entity.pdbx_description
1 polymer ?
#
loop_
_entity_poly.entity_id
_entity_poly.type
_entity_poly.pdbx_seq_one_letter_code
_entity_poly.pdbx_strand_id
1 'polypeptide(L)'
;MFLSKNLVSKAPKNLNYESIIHNLAKIPDYKPHAHELLGKGVLKPVEGKKDDPAHPAIYPTGELPKPGDLSKDEQNLYDLIVRRFLAAFADPAVRESMKVIINSNNHRFILSGSRTVKEGWLKIYGKYVKFDEVLLPKFEKGERVKVIQIKREKKKTKPPARYSPASVIKKMEDLGIGTKATRAQILETLYSRGYIEGKKKIKVTPLGMKVIEALENNVPDIVSVELTREFEEKMEQIMQNKISKEKVIEESKEALVRILKEFKKKEGEIGRKLLETFLESQKNKKNKKNTDTKELTAEEEESIKKSVEKRKSMDTIIVGKCPKCGGDLVVRYNRKTGKRFVGCSNWPNCDVTYPLLQRGEIIPTGKTCPECGNAPIVKIKERNREYEVCLDMNCYKNRRKGKS
;
A
#
# COMPACT_ATOMS: atom_id res chain seq x y z
N MET A 1 -26.91 14.90 4.85
CA MET A 1 -26.90 13.66 4.03
C MET A 1 -25.51 13.06 3.79
N PHE A 2 -24.39 13.82 3.80
CA PHE A 2 -23.04 13.27 3.57
C PHE A 2 -22.41 12.61 4.81
N LEU A 3 -22.66 13.16 6.01
CA LEU A 3 -22.23 12.55 7.27
C LEU A 3 -22.92 11.20 7.48
N SER A 4 -24.25 11.13 7.33
CA SER A 4 -25.05 9.91 7.52
C SER A 4 -24.71 8.74 6.58
N LYS A 5 -24.15 9.01 5.39
CA LYS A 5 -23.77 7.96 4.42
C LYS A 5 -22.42 7.29 4.72
N ASN A 6 -21.56 7.95 5.50
CA ASN A 6 -20.19 7.50 5.82
C ASN A 6 -19.95 7.38 7.34
N LEU A 7 -21.01 7.43 8.16
CA LEU A 7 -20.92 7.10 9.57
C LEU A 7 -21.01 5.58 9.67
N VAL A 8 -19.88 4.98 10.04
CA VAL A 8 -19.80 3.59 10.45
C VAL A 8 -20.29 3.56 11.89
N SER A 9 -21.37 2.82 12.13
CA SER A 9 -22.00 2.52 13.43
C SER A 9 -22.69 3.67 14.18
N LYS A 10 -23.60 3.26 15.08
CA LYS A 10 -24.28 4.11 16.06
C LYS A 10 -23.31 4.53 17.17
N ALA A 11 -23.58 5.68 17.77
CA ALA A 11 -22.82 6.16 18.92
C ALA A 11 -23.33 5.48 20.20
N PRO A 12 -22.46 5.20 21.20
CA PRO A 12 -22.85 4.47 22.41
C PRO A 12 -23.79 5.31 23.30
N LYS A 13 -24.99 4.82 23.59
CA LYS A 13 -26.03 5.59 24.31
C LYS A 13 -25.66 6.00 25.74
N ASN A 14 -24.76 5.27 26.40
CA ASN A 14 -24.41 5.47 27.81
C ASN A 14 -23.10 6.26 28.00
N LEU A 15 -22.56 6.86 26.94
CA LEU A 15 -21.29 7.59 27.01
C LEU A 15 -21.52 9.05 27.43
N ASN A 16 -20.72 9.53 28.37
CA ASN A 16 -20.72 10.95 28.75
C ASN A 16 -19.97 11.78 27.69
N TYR A 17 -20.68 12.13 26.62
CA TYR A 17 -20.15 12.94 25.52
C TYR A 17 -19.68 14.31 25.97
N GLU A 18 -20.36 14.92 26.95
CA GLU A 18 -20.02 16.24 27.48
C GLU A 18 -18.61 16.25 28.09
N SER A 19 -18.30 15.26 28.92
CA SER A 19 -16.96 15.09 29.51
C SER A 19 -15.87 14.92 28.46
N ILE A 20 -16.13 14.13 27.41
CA ILE A 20 -15.19 13.92 26.31
C ILE A 20 -14.92 15.24 25.58
N ILE A 21 -15.97 15.97 25.20
CA ILE A 21 -15.85 17.24 24.48
C ILE A 21 -15.16 18.30 25.36
N HIS A 22 -15.48 18.34 26.66
CA HIS A 22 -14.84 19.23 27.62
C HIS A 22 -13.33 18.95 27.74
N ASN A 23 -12.92 17.69 27.79
CA ASN A 23 -11.49 17.35 27.80
C ASN A 23 -10.80 17.70 26.48
N LEU A 24 -11.43 17.42 25.34
CA LEU A 24 -10.90 17.79 24.02
C LEU A 24 -10.75 19.31 23.86
N ALA A 25 -11.57 20.12 24.54
CA ALA A 25 -11.46 21.58 24.54
C ALA A 25 -10.15 22.12 25.14
N LYS A 26 -9.39 21.29 25.88
CA LYS A 26 -8.06 21.66 26.38
C LYS A 26 -7.02 21.74 25.27
N ILE A 27 -7.25 21.09 24.12
CA ILE A 27 -6.39 21.20 22.94
C ILE A 27 -6.77 22.47 22.16
N PRO A 28 -5.83 23.41 21.92
CA PRO A 28 -6.13 24.69 21.26
C PRO A 28 -6.87 24.58 19.93
N ASP A 29 -6.50 23.60 19.10
CA ASP A 29 -7.08 23.37 17.77
C ASP A 29 -8.56 22.92 17.81
N TYR A 30 -9.01 22.36 18.93
CA TYR A 30 -10.39 21.87 19.10
C TYR A 30 -11.24 22.78 19.99
N LYS A 31 -10.60 23.61 20.83
CA LYS A 31 -11.25 24.49 21.80
C LYS A 31 -12.42 25.30 21.23
N PRO A 32 -12.30 26.02 20.09
CA PRO A 32 -13.39 26.84 19.59
C PRO A 32 -14.63 26.00 19.25
N HIS A 33 -14.41 24.87 18.60
CA HIS A 33 -15.48 23.96 18.19
C HIS A 33 -16.10 23.23 19.37
N ALA A 34 -15.29 22.79 20.34
CA ALA A 34 -15.77 22.11 21.53
C ALA A 34 -16.63 23.03 22.41
N HIS A 35 -16.22 24.28 22.62
CA HIS A 35 -17.01 25.26 23.37
C HIS A 35 -18.33 25.60 22.67
N GLU A 36 -18.31 25.75 21.34
CA GLU A 36 -19.55 25.97 20.56
C GLU A 36 -20.54 24.81 20.75
N LEU A 37 -20.06 23.57 20.76
CA LEU A 37 -20.90 22.39 20.99
C LEU A 37 -21.45 22.32 22.42
N LEU A 38 -20.60 22.57 23.43
CA LEU A 38 -21.02 22.58 24.84
C LEU A 38 -22.08 23.65 25.11
N GLY A 39 -22.01 24.80 24.42
CA GLY A 39 -23.00 25.87 24.53
C GLY A 39 -24.40 25.54 24.00
N LYS A 40 -24.58 24.43 23.26
CA LYS A 40 -25.89 24.02 22.71
C LYS A 40 -26.80 23.30 23.72
N GLY A 41 -26.27 22.91 24.88
CA GLY A 41 -26.99 22.14 25.90
C GLY A 41 -27.22 20.68 25.53
N VAL A 42 -27.92 20.38 24.42
CA VAL A 42 -28.23 19.01 24.01
C VAL A 42 -27.22 18.49 22.98
N LEU A 43 -26.36 17.55 23.41
CA LEU A 43 -25.39 16.87 22.54
C LEU A 43 -26.00 15.61 21.93
N LYS A 44 -26.64 15.75 20.77
CA LYS A 44 -27.17 14.61 20.00
C LYS A 44 -26.33 14.35 18.74
N PRO A 45 -25.65 13.20 18.62
CA PRO A 45 -24.86 12.91 17.44
C PRO A 45 -25.75 12.49 16.27
N VAL A 46 -25.31 12.80 15.05
CA VAL A 46 -25.85 12.18 13.83
C VAL A 46 -25.38 10.72 13.79
N GLU A 47 -26.32 9.77 13.71
CA GLU A 47 -26.01 8.33 13.66
C GLU A 47 -25.89 7.80 12.22
N GLY A 48 -25.08 6.75 12.05
CA GLY A 48 -24.93 6.00 10.81
C GLY A 48 -26.05 4.98 10.57
N LYS A 49 -26.09 4.40 9.37
CA LYS A 49 -27.09 3.37 8.99
C LYS A 49 -26.77 1.96 9.48
N LYS A 50 -25.48 1.64 9.63
CA LYS A 50 -25.03 0.31 10.07
C LYS A 50 -25.06 0.25 11.58
N ASP A 51 -25.41 -0.90 12.14
CA ASP A 51 -25.41 -1.16 13.57
C ASP A 51 -24.51 -2.36 13.85
N ASP A 52 -23.73 -2.28 14.93
CA ASP A 52 -22.88 -3.34 15.43
C ASP A 52 -23.13 -3.41 16.94
N PRO A 53 -23.91 -4.40 17.41
CA PRO A 53 -24.26 -4.50 18.82
C PRO A 53 -23.04 -4.68 19.75
N ALA A 54 -21.93 -5.22 19.22
CA ALA A 54 -20.73 -5.51 19.99
C ALA A 54 -19.78 -4.31 20.05
N HIS A 55 -19.76 -3.47 19.00
CA HIS A 55 -18.81 -2.37 18.88
C HIS A 55 -19.46 -1.04 18.48
N PRO A 56 -19.34 0.02 19.30
CA PRO A 56 -19.78 1.35 18.90
C PRO A 56 -18.95 1.92 17.73
N ALA A 57 -19.40 3.05 17.18
CA ALA A 57 -18.57 3.87 16.29
C ALA A 57 -17.21 4.19 16.91
N ILE A 58 -16.18 4.44 16.09
CA ILE A 58 -14.87 4.87 16.60
C ILE A 58 -15.00 6.32 17.12
N TYR A 59 -14.63 6.55 18.37
CA TYR A 59 -14.68 7.86 19.03
C TYR A 59 -13.43 8.09 19.90
N PRO A 60 -13.04 9.35 20.17
CA PRO A 60 -11.98 9.66 21.13
C PRO A 60 -12.47 9.44 22.57
N THR A 61 -11.65 8.81 23.41
CA THR A 61 -12.01 8.52 24.81
C THR A 61 -12.11 9.74 25.71
N GLY A 62 -11.58 10.90 25.27
CA GLY A 62 -11.42 12.11 26.08
C GLY A 62 -10.09 12.18 26.80
N GLU A 63 -9.30 11.10 26.80
CA GLU A 63 -7.91 11.14 27.25
C GLU A 63 -7.05 11.90 26.24
N LEU A 64 -6.16 12.74 26.74
CA LEU A 64 -5.33 13.61 25.92
C LEU A 64 -3.95 12.98 25.75
N PRO A 65 -3.45 12.82 24.50
CA PRO A 65 -2.08 12.38 24.28
C PRO A 65 -1.10 13.43 24.82
N LYS A 66 -0.01 12.98 25.46
CA LYS A 66 1.05 13.89 25.90
C LYS A 66 1.88 14.35 24.71
N PRO A 67 2.57 15.50 24.80
CA PRO A 67 3.50 15.94 23.77
C PRO A 67 4.54 14.86 23.48
N GLY A 68 4.60 14.39 22.24
CA GLY A 68 5.54 13.35 21.80
C GLY A 68 5.00 11.92 21.80
N ASP A 69 3.82 11.66 22.37
CA ASP A 69 3.24 10.29 22.42
C ASP A 69 2.85 9.76 21.03
N LEU A 70 2.47 10.66 20.12
CA LEU A 70 1.97 10.30 18.80
C LEU A 70 2.97 10.70 17.71
N SER A 71 3.31 9.75 16.85
CA SER A 71 3.98 10.00 15.58
C SER A 71 3.12 10.89 14.66
N LYS A 72 3.70 11.41 13.58
CA LYS A 72 2.96 12.31 12.69
C LYS A 72 1.71 11.66 12.07
N ASP A 73 1.81 10.38 11.72
CA ASP A 73 0.68 9.64 11.13
C ASP A 73 -0.41 9.35 12.17
N GLU A 74 -0.02 9.02 13.40
CA GLU A 74 -0.95 8.82 14.51
C GLU A 74 -1.64 10.13 14.90
N GLN A 75 -0.93 11.26 14.90
CA GLN A 75 -1.53 12.59 15.10
C GLN A 75 -2.57 12.91 14.02
N ASN A 76 -2.26 12.61 12.75
CA ASN A 76 -3.19 12.83 11.65
C ASN A 76 -4.45 11.96 11.77
N LEU A 77 -4.29 10.70 12.19
CA LEU A 77 -5.41 9.78 12.42
C LEU A 77 -6.25 10.21 13.65
N TYR A 78 -5.59 10.59 14.74
CA TYR A 78 -6.26 11.11 15.93
C TYR A 78 -7.08 12.36 15.61
N ASP A 79 -6.50 13.33 14.90
CA ASP A 79 -7.23 14.54 14.51
C ASP A 79 -8.41 14.24 13.56
N LEU A 80 -8.25 13.28 12.64
CA LEU A 80 -9.35 12.80 11.81
C LEU A 80 -10.50 12.25 12.66
N ILE A 81 -10.21 11.42 13.66
CA ILE A 81 -11.20 10.81 14.56
C ILE A 81 -11.87 11.90 15.41
N VAL A 82 -11.10 12.79 16.03
CA VAL A 82 -11.63 13.86 16.89
C VAL A 82 -12.53 14.81 16.10
N ARG A 83 -12.08 15.31 14.95
CA ARG A 83 -12.90 16.22 14.13
C ARG A 83 -14.12 15.53 13.57
N ARG A 84 -14.03 14.24 13.25
CA ARG A 84 -15.19 13.46 12.83
C ARG A 84 -16.22 13.33 13.95
N PHE A 85 -15.75 13.05 15.17
CA PHE A 85 -16.59 12.94 16.36
C PHE A 85 -17.27 14.28 16.67
N LEU A 86 -16.53 15.39 16.79
CA LEU A 86 -17.10 16.72 17.04
C LEU A 86 -18.09 17.14 15.94
N ALA A 87 -17.76 16.89 14.68
CA ALA A 87 -18.65 17.19 13.54
C ALA A 87 -19.97 16.41 13.57
N ALA A 88 -20.04 15.27 14.27
CA ALA A 88 -21.28 14.52 14.41
C ALA A 88 -22.30 15.23 15.30
N PHE A 89 -21.87 16.11 16.20
CA PHE A 89 -22.73 16.93 17.07
C PHE A 89 -23.00 18.34 16.52
N ALA A 90 -22.32 18.72 15.43
CA ALA A 90 -22.46 20.04 14.83
C ALA A 90 -23.72 20.13 13.94
N ASP A 91 -24.16 21.37 13.69
CA ASP A 91 -25.33 21.61 12.85
C ASP A 91 -25.08 21.17 11.39
N PRO A 92 -26.13 20.80 10.66
CA PRO A 92 -26.00 20.53 9.24
C PRO A 92 -25.49 21.78 8.50
N ALA A 93 -24.56 21.57 7.58
CA ALA A 93 -24.20 22.57 6.59
C ALA A 93 -25.39 22.87 5.68
N VAL A 94 -25.72 24.14 5.50
CA VAL A 94 -26.77 24.60 4.59
C VAL A 94 -26.11 25.09 3.31
N ARG A 95 -26.48 24.49 2.18
CA ARG A 95 -25.96 24.85 0.86
C ARG A 95 -27.11 25.29 -0.04
N GLU A 96 -26.87 26.35 -0.78
CA GLU A 96 -27.78 26.85 -1.80
C GLU A 96 -27.29 26.33 -3.16
N SER A 97 -28.22 25.84 -3.98
CA SER A 97 -27.94 25.39 -5.35
C SER A 97 -28.84 26.15 -6.31
N MET A 98 -28.24 26.75 -7.32
CA MET A 98 -28.93 27.50 -8.37
C MET A 98 -28.80 26.74 -9.68
N LYS A 99 -29.92 26.53 -10.37
CA LYS A 99 -29.95 25.94 -11.71
C LYS A 99 -30.58 26.95 -12.67
N VAL A 100 -29.79 27.42 -13.63
CA VAL A 100 -30.23 28.38 -14.64
C VAL A 100 -30.39 27.65 -15.96
N ILE A 101 -31.52 27.86 -16.61
CA ILE A 101 -31.83 27.28 -17.90
C ILE A 101 -31.83 28.42 -18.91
N ILE A 102 -30.89 28.38 -19.85
CA ILE A 102 -30.77 29.38 -20.91
C ILE A 102 -31.29 28.75 -22.21
N ASN A 103 -32.34 29.32 -22.76
CA ASN A 103 -32.89 28.91 -24.04
C ASN A 103 -32.31 29.82 -25.14
N SER A 104 -31.68 29.22 -26.14
CA SER A 104 -31.17 29.91 -27.32
C SER A 104 -31.66 29.18 -28.56
N ASN A 105 -32.62 29.79 -29.28
CA ASN A 105 -33.37 29.15 -30.36
C ASN A 105 -33.97 27.81 -29.87
N ASN A 106 -33.64 26.70 -30.53
CA ASN A 106 -34.11 25.35 -30.19
C ASN A 106 -33.17 24.61 -29.21
N HIS A 107 -32.16 25.28 -28.64
CA HIS A 107 -31.19 24.66 -27.75
C HIS A 107 -31.36 25.12 -26.30
N ARG A 108 -31.24 24.17 -25.37
CA ARG A 108 -31.32 24.39 -23.94
C ARG A 108 -29.97 24.17 -23.29
N PHE A 109 -29.41 25.22 -22.70
CA PHE A 109 -28.18 25.17 -21.93
C PHE A 109 -28.51 25.22 -20.43
N ILE A 110 -27.79 24.43 -19.64
CA ILE A 110 -27.99 24.35 -18.19
C ILE A 110 -26.71 24.83 -17.52
N LEU A 111 -26.82 25.90 -16.74
CA LEU A 111 -25.82 26.30 -15.77
C LEU A 111 -26.24 25.82 -14.40
N SER A 112 -25.29 25.36 -13.59
CA SER A 112 -25.53 24.94 -12.22
C SER A 112 -24.45 25.51 -11.32
N GLY A 113 -24.88 26.16 -10.26
CA GLY A 113 -24.06 26.76 -9.23
C GLY A 113 -24.43 26.19 -7.87
N SER A 114 -23.47 26.17 -6.96
CA SER A 114 -23.76 25.87 -5.57
C SER A 114 -22.78 26.59 -4.66
N ARG A 115 -23.26 27.04 -3.50
CA ARG A 115 -22.44 27.69 -2.48
C ARG A 115 -22.89 27.30 -1.08
N THR A 116 -21.99 27.38 -0.12
CA THR A 116 -22.30 27.16 1.29
C THR A 116 -22.84 28.46 1.90
N VAL A 117 -24.05 28.40 2.47
CA VAL A 117 -24.70 29.54 3.15
C VAL A 117 -24.43 29.50 4.65
N LYS A 118 -24.47 28.30 5.24
CA LYS A 118 -24.07 28.05 6.63
C LYS A 118 -23.15 26.84 6.65
N GLU A 119 -21.95 27.01 7.20
CA GLU A 119 -20.94 25.96 7.19
C GLU A 119 -21.29 24.77 8.10
N GLY A 120 -21.93 25.01 9.25
CA GLY A 120 -22.25 23.96 10.22
C GLY A 120 -21.02 23.08 10.53
N TRP A 121 -21.18 21.76 10.43
CA TRP A 121 -20.10 20.78 10.61
C TRP A 121 -18.87 20.99 9.69
N LEU A 122 -18.99 21.72 8.57
CA LEU A 122 -17.86 22.01 7.68
C LEU A 122 -16.77 22.84 8.37
N LYS A 123 -17.13 23.66 9.36
CA LYS A 123 -16.14 24.40 10.17
C LYS A 123 -15.13 23.48 10.85
N ILE A 124 -15.58 22.28 11.24
CA ILE A 124 -14.81 21.32 12.03
C ILE A 124 -14.07 20.33 11.12
N TYR A 125 -14.79 19.77 10.13
CA TYR A 125 -14.32 18.65 9.31
C TYR A 125 -14.08 19.03 7.83
N GLY A 126 -14.26 20.31 7.46
CA GLY A 126 -14.11 20.80 6.09
C GLY A 126 -12.72 20.60 5.51
N LYS A 127 -11.67 20.54 6.34
CA LYS A 127 -10.31 20.25 5.86
C LYS A 127 -10.16 18.88 5.17
N TYR A 128 -11.07 17.94 5.46
CA TYR A 128 -11.08 16.59 4.88
C TYR A 128 -12.09 16.43 3.74
N VAL A 129 -12.91 17.43 3.46
CA VAL A 129 -13.98 17.35 2.47
C VAL A 129 -13.93 18.56 1.56
N LYS A 130 -13.78 18.31 0.25
CA LYS A 130 -13.83 19.37 -0.74
C LYS A 130 -15.23 19.44 -1.35
N PHE A 131 -15.79 20.64 -1.36
CA PHE A 131 -16.99 20.97 -2.11
C PHE A 131 -16.60 21.98 -3.19
N ASP A 132 -16.98 21.71 -4.43
CA ASP A 132 -16.85 22.70 -5.49
C ASP A 132 -17.89 23.79 -5.24
N GLU A 133 -17.43 25.01 -5.01
CA GLU A 133 -18.28 26.19 -4.93
C GLU A 133 -18.26 26.90 -6.27
N VAL A 134 -19.43 26.92 -6.93
CA VAL A 134 -19.62 27.60 -8.20
C VAL A 134 -20.63 28.70 -7.94
N LEU A 135 -20.11 29.91 -7.74
CA LEU A 135 -20.92 31.10 -7.61
C LEU A 135 -21.43 31.50 -8.99
N LEU A 136 -22.76 31.52 -9.13
CA LEU A 136 -23.40 32.09 -10.29
C LEU A 136 -23.77 33.55 -10.01
N PRO A 137 -23.71 34.42 -11.04
CA PRO A 137 -24.36 35.73 -10.99
C PRO A 137 -25.84 35.60 -10.62
N LYS A 138 -26.44 36.69 -10.14
CA LYS A 138 -27.89 36.75 -9.99
C LYS A 138 -28.53 36.75 -11.38
N PHE A 139 -29.61 35.99 -11.54
CA PHE A 139 -30.40 35.91 -12.76
C PHE A 139 -31.87 36.10 -12.43
N GLU A 140 -32.59 36.79 -13.31
CA GLU A 140 -34.04 36.94 -13.23
C GLU A 140 -34.76 36.10 -14.29
N LYS A 141 -35.96 35.61 -13.97
CA LYS A 141 -36.73 34.81 -14.92
C LYS A 141 -37.21 35.71 -16.06
N GLY A 142 -36.80 35.38 -17.28
CA GLY A 142 -37.11 36.15 -18.48
C GLY A 142 -36.02 37.15 -18.89
N GLU A 143 -34.95 37.26 -18.10
CA GLU A 143 -33.78 38.08 -18.44
C GLU A 143 -33.15 37.63 -19.76
N ARG A 144 -32.83 38.61 -20.63
CA ARG A 144 -32.17 38.36 -21.90
C ARG A 144 -30.65 38.39 -21.71
N VAL A 145 -29.99 37.27 -21.97
CA VAL A 145 -28.53 37.16 -21.89
C VAL A 145 -27.87 37.28 -23.27
N LYS A 146 -26.78 38.03 -23.37
CA LYS A 146 -26.02 38.16 -24.62
C LYS A 146 -25.04 37.00 -24.75
N VAL A 147 -25.13 36.25 -25.85
CA VAL A 147 -24.17 35.19 -26.18
C VAL A 147 -22.93 35.82 -26.80
N ILE A 148 -21.78 35.71 -26.11
CA ILE A 148 -20.50 36.25 -26.58
C ILE A 148 -19.81 35.26 -27.55
N GLN A 149 -19.83 33.97 -27.21
CA GLN A 149 -19.17 32.94 -28.00
C GLN A 149 -19.88 31.59 -27.84
N ILE A 150 -19.97 30.84 -28.93
CA ILE A 150 -20.40 29.44 -28.93
C ILE A 150 -19.19 28.60 -29.34
N LYS A 151 -18.78 27.66 -28.48
CA LYS A 151 -17.67 26.73 -28.76
C LYS A 151 -18.21 25.32 -28.96
N ARG A 152 -17.79 24.68 -30.06
CA ARG A 152 -18.04 23.26 -30.29
C ARG A 152 -16.83 22.46 -29.81
N GLU A 153 -16.96 21.80 -28.67
CA GLU A 153 -15.89 20.98 -28.10
C GLU A 153 -15.99 19.53 -28.56
N LYS A 154 -14.88 18.94 -29.02
CA LYS A 154 -14.77 17.50 -29.24
C LYS A 154 -14.20 16.84 -27.98
N LYS A 155 -15.00 16.02 -27.30
CA LYS A 155 -14.60 15.26 -26.11
C LYS A 155 -14.40 13.78 -26.44
N LYS A 156 -13.56 13.10 -25.66
CA LYS A 156 -13.38 11.65 -25.70
C LYS A 156 -13.85 11.05 -24.37
N THR A 157 -14.38 9.84 -24.41
CA THR A 157 -14.65 9.05 -23.20
C THR A 157 -13.32 8.74 -22.51
N LYS A 158 -13.34 8.72 -21.18
CA LYS A 158 -12.18 8.32 -20.37
C LYS A 158 -12.42 6.89 -19.87
N PRO A 159 -11.40 6.02 -19.86
CA PRO A 159 -11.54 4.71 -19.26
C PRO A 159 -11.77 4.83 -17.75
N PRO A 160 -12.33 3.79 -17.10
CA PRO A 160 -12.47 3.75 -15.65
C PRO A 160 -11.14 4.02 -14.93
N ALA A 161 -11.21 4.72 -13.81
CA ALA A 161 -10.04 4.95 -12.98
C ALA A 161 -9.57 3.63 -12.36
N ARG A 162 -8.25 3.44 -12.27
CA ARG A 162 -7.67 2.33 -11.51
C ARG A 162 -8.04 2.43 -10.04
N TYR A 163 -8.16 1.28 -9.39
CA TYR A 163 -8.40 1.22 -7.96
C TYR A 163 -7.23 1.82 -7.15
N SER A 164 -7.56 2.55 -6.10
CA SER A 164 -6.71 2.83 -4.94
C SER A 164 -6.97 1.82 -3.82
N PRO A 165 -6.08 1.70 -2.81
CA PRO A 165 -6.31 0.82 -1.66
C PRO A 165 -7.69 0.99 -1.00
N ALA A 166 -8.09 2.25 -0.76
CA ALA A 166 -9.39 2.57 -0.19
C ALA A 166 -10.55 2.13 -1.09
N SER A 167 -10.44 2.28 -2.41
CA SER A 167 -11.49 1.83 -3.33
C SER A 167 -11.57 0.31 -3.46
N VAL A 168 -10.46 -0.43 -3.29
CA VAL A 168 -10.49 -1.89 -3.24
C VAL A 168 -11.17 -2.36 -1.96
N ILE A 169 -10.79 -1.81 -0.81
CA ILE A 169 -11.43 -2.13 0.48
C ILE A 169 -12.94 -1.86 0.41
N LYS A 170 -13.34 -0.72 -0.17
CA LYS A 170 -14.75 -0.41 -0.40
C LYS A 170 -15.42 -1.42 -1.33
N LYS A 171 -14.75 -1.83 -2.41
CA LYS A 171 -15.30 -2.83 -3.33
C LYS A 171 -15.46 -4.20 -2.66
N MET A 172 -14.52 -4.61 -1.82
CA MET A 172 -14.61 -5.83 -1.01
C MET A 172 -15.80 -5.76 -0.04
N GLU A 173 -16.01 -4.60 0.60
CA GLU A 173 -17.18 -4.36 1.45
C GLU A 173 -18.50 -4.44 0.68
N ASP A 174 -18.59 -3.79 -0.48
CA ASP A 174 -19.77 -3.81 -1.34
C ASP A 174 -20.09 -5.23 -1.87
N LEU A 175 -19.06 -6.07 -2.04
CA LEU A 175 -19.18 -7.47 -2.46
C LEU A 175 -19.41 -8.45 -1.30
N GLY A 176 -19.31 -8.00 -0.05
CA GLY A 176 -19.47 -8.86 1.13
C GLY A 176 -18.32 -9.84 1.36
N ILE A 177 -17.10 -9.53 0.89
CA ILE A 177 -15.92 -10.38 1.09
C ILE A 177 -14.94 -9.74 2.08
N GLY A 178 -14.42 -10.56 3.00
CA GLY A 178 -13.62 -10.12 4.13
C GLY A 178 -14.45 -9.32 5.15
N THR A 179 -13.99 -9.30 6.39
CA THR A 179 -14.57 -8.50 7.47
C THR A 179 -13.90 -7.13 7.57
N LYS A 180 -14.44 -6.25 8.41
CA LYS A 180 -13.89 -4.91 8.67
C LYS A 180 -12.40 -4.95 9.07
N ALA A 181 -11.99 -6.00 9.77
CA ALA A 181 -10.61 -6.18 10.24
C ALA A 181 -9.68 -6.83 9.20
N THR A 182 -10.19 -7.73 8.33
CA THR A 182 -9.33 -8.55 7.48
C THR A 182 -9.01 -7.94 6.11
N ARG A 183 -9.86 -7.04 5.59
CA ARG A 183 -9.70 -6.47 4.22
C ARG A 183 -8.35 -5.75 4.02
N ALA A 184 -7.91 -4.97 5.00
CA ALA A 184 -6.63 -4.26 4.92
C ALA A 184 -5.45 -5.24 4.88
N GLN A 185 -5.48 -6.27 5.73
CA GLN A 185 -4.44 -7.30 5.80
C GLN A 185 -4.40 -8.17 4.54
N ILE A 186 -5.56 -8.51 3.94
CA ILE A 186 -5.63 -9.21 2.65
C ILE A 186 -4.92 -8.38 1.58
N LEU A 187 -5.23 -7.08 1.50
CA LEU A 187 -4.61 -6.20 0.52
C LEU A 187 -3.09 -6.08 0.74
N GLU A 188 -2.64 -5.95 2.00
CA GLU A 188 -1.22 -5.95 2.36
C GLU A 188 -0.51 -7.24 1.95
N THR A 189 -1.18 -8.38 2.11
CA THR A 189 -0.67 -9.70 1.69
C THR A 189 -0.47 -9.76 0.18
N LEU A 190 -1.38 -9.17 -0.61
CA LEU A 190 -1.23 -9.10 -2.07
C LEU A 190 -0.02 -8.24 -2.48
N TYR A 191 0.25 -7.14 -1.76
CA TYR A 191 1.44 -6.33 -1.97
C TYR A 191 2.72 -7.07 -1.58
N SER A 192 2.76 -7.68 -0.39
CA SER A 192 3.95 -8.33 0.15
C SER A 192 4.37 -9.55 -0.69
N ARG A 193 3.40 -10.28 -1.24
CA ARG A 193 3.63 -11.39 -2.18
C ARG A 193 3.95 -10.94 -3.61
N GLY A 194 3.84 -9.64 -3.91
CA GLY A 194 4.19 -9.08 -5.21
C GLY A 194 3.16 -9.35 -6.32
N TYR A 195 1.90 -9.65 -5.96
CA TYR A 195 0.82 -9.79 -6.95
C TYR A 195 0.29 -8.43 -7.42
N ILE A 196 0.38 -7.42 -6.56
CA ILE A 196 -0.01 -6.05 -6.88
C ILE A 196 1.08 -5.06 -6.48
N GLU A 197 1.10 -3.91 -7.13
CA GLU A 197 2.04 -2.82 -6.87
C GLU A 197 1.37 -1.44 -7.00
N GLY A 198 2.08 -0.40 -6.55
CA GLY A 198 1.64 0.99 -6.64
C GLY A 198 0.87 1.48 -5.42
N LYS A 199 1.24 2.67 -4.90
CA LYS A 199 0.69 3.22 -3.65
C LYS A 199 -0.69 3.89 -3.83
N LYS A 200 -0.83 4.76 -4.83
CA LYS A 200 -2.07 5.53 -5.07
C LYS A 200 -3.00 4.89 -6.10
N LYS A 201 -2.42 4.22 -7.10
CA LYS A 201 -3.12 3.56 -8.20
C LYS A 201 -2.55 2.15 -8.30
N ILE A 202 -3.35 1.18 -7.87
CA ILE A 202 -2.97 -0.23 -7.86
C ILE A 202 -2.82 -0.71 -9.31
N LYS A 203 -1.76 -1.48 -9.53
CA LYS A 203 -1.54 -2.25 -10.75
C LYS A 203 -1.32 -3.70 -10.35
N VAL A 204 -1.90 -4.61 -11.12
CA VAL A 204 -1.58 -6.04 -11.03
C VAL A 204 -0.22 -6.25 -11.68
N THR A 205 0.66 -6.99 -11.02
CA THR A 205 1.96 -7.35 -11.60
C THR A 205 1.78 -8.44 -12.65
N PRO A 206 2.76 -8.67 -13.55
CA PRO A 206 2.69 -9.80 -14.47
C PRO A 206 2.47 -11.15 -13.77
N LEU A 207 3.09 -11.33 -12.59
CA LEU A 207 2.86 -12.51 -11.76
C LEU A 207 1.41 -12.60 -11.29
N GLY A 208 0.86 -11.51 -10.72
CA GLY A 208 -0.52 -11.48 -10.25
C GLY A 208 -1.52 -11.76 -11.37
N MET A 209 -1.31 -11.16 -12.55
CA MET A 209 -2.19 -11.33 -13.72
C MET A 209 -2.22 -12.78 -14.18
N LYS A 210 -1.06 -13.43 -14.22
CA LYS A 210 -0.97 -14.82 -14.69
C LYS A 210 -1.45 -15.83 -13.67
N VAL A 211 -1.27 -15.55 -12.37
CA VAL A 211 -1.87 -16.36 -11.31
C VAL A 211 -3.38 -16.32 -11.41
N ILE A 212 -3.99 -15.14 -11.55
CA ILE A 212 -5.46 -15.06 -11.67
C ILE A 212 -5.96 -15.71 -12.96
N GLU A 213 -5.32 -15.46 -14.11
CA GLU A 213 -5.66 -16.11 -15.38
C GLU A 213 -5.56 -17.65 -15.30
N ALA A 214 -4.53 -18.18 -14.64
CA ALA A 214 -4.36 -19.62 -14.48
C ALA A 214 -5.44 -20.23 -13.58
N LEU A 215 -5.81 -19.55 -12.49
CA LEU A 215 -6.86 -20.03 -11.59
C LEU A 215 -8.25 -19.92 -12.22
N GLU A 216 -8.60 -18.80 -12.85
CA GLU A 216 -9.89 -18.59 -13.52
C GLU A 216 -10.15 -19.63 -14.62
N ASN A 217 -9.15 -19.90 -15.46
CA ASN A 217 -9.31 -20.83 -16.59
C ASN A 217 -9.37 -22.31 -16.16
N ASN A 218 -8.74 -22.67 -15.03
CA ASN A 218 -8.64 -24.06 -14.61
C ASN A 218 -9.65 -24.42 -13.52
N VAL A 219 -9.84 -23.55 -12.54
CA VAL A 219 -10.65 -23.80 -11.33
C VAL A 219 -11.39 -22.50 -10.94
N PRO A 220 -12.40 -22.06 -11.71
CA PRO A 220 -13.06 -20.77 -11.49
C PRO A 220 -13.68 -20.64 -10.10
N ASP A 221 -14.16 -21.74 -9.52
CA ASP A 221 -14.79 -21.75 -8.20
C ASP A 221 -13.83 -21.28 -7.08
N ILE A 222 -12.51 -21.50 -7.21
CA ILE A 222 -11.53 -21.11 -6.18
C ILE A 222 -11.34 -19.59 -6.09
N VAL A 223 -11.73 -18.85 -7.13
CA VAL A 223 -11.63 -17.39 -7.21
C VAL A 223 -13.01 -16.71 -7.21
N SER A 224 -14.08 -17.49 -6.99
CA SER A 224 -15.45 -16.98 -6.95
C SER A 224 -15.66 -16.05 -5.75
N VAL A 225 -16.21 -14.88 -6.05
CA VAL A 225 -16.65 -13.90 -5.04
C VAL A 225 -17.87 -14.45 -4.31
N GLU A 226 -18.76 -15.12 -5.01
CA GLU A 226 -20.01 -15.69 -4.50
C GLU A 226 -19.73 -16.76 -3.44
N LEU A 227 -18.84 -17.70 -3.73
CA LEU A 227 -18.42 -18.73 -2.77
C LEU A 227 -17.79 -18.12 -1.52
N THR A 228 -16.91 -17.13 -1.71
CA THR A 228 -16.25 -16.44 -0.59
C THR A 228 -17.27 -15.73 0.29
N ARG A 229 -18.24 -15.04 -0.32
CA ARG A 229 -19.33 -14.36 0.40
C ARG A 229 -20.21 -15.34 1.15
N GLU A 230 -20.54 -16.49 0.56
CA GLU A 230 -21.33 -17.52 1.24
C GLU A 230 -20.65 -17.99 2.54
N PHE A 231 -19.34 -18.21 2.52
CA PHE A 231 -18.60 -18.56 3.74
C PHE A 231 -18.63 -17.45 4.80
N GLU A 232 -18.50 -16.18 4.39
CA GLU A 232 -18.60 -15.03 5.30
C GLU A 232 -20.01 -14.93 5.93
N GLU A 233 -21.06 -15.13 5.13
CA GLU A 233 -22.45 -15.14 5.59
C GLU A 233 -22.73 -16.30 6.57
N LYS A 234 -22.18 -17.49 6.31
CA LYS A 234 -22.28 -18.63 7.25
C LYS A 234 -21.55 -18.35 8.57
N MET A 235 -20.39 -17.70 8.55
CA MET A 235 -19.69 -17.30 9.77
C MET A 235 -20.50 -16.30 10.60
N GLU A 236 -21.15 -15.33 9.94
CA GLU A 236 -22.06 -14.39 10.59
C GLU A 236 -23.28 -15.09 11.20
N GLN A 237 -23.83 -16.10 10.52
CA GLN A 237 -24.94 -16.90 11.04
C GLN A 237 -24.55 -17.72 12.27
N ILE A 238 -23.30 -18.20 12.35
CA ILE A 238 -22.77 -18.83 13.57
C ILE A 238 -22.71 -17.80 14.71
N MET A 239 -22.18 -16.60 14.45
CA MET A 239 -22.11 -15.54 15.47
C MET A 239 -23.50 -15.15 16.01
N GLN A 240 -24.52 -15.22 15.16
CA GLN A 240 -25.92 -14.94 15.52
C GLN A 240 -26.66 -16.15 16.11
N ASN A 241 -25.96 -17.26 16.38
CA ASN A 241 -26.53 -18.53 16.85
C ASN A 241 -27.66 -19.08 15.96
N LYS A 242 -27.63 -18.81 14.65
CA LYS A 242 -28.63 -19.29 13.67
C LYS A 242 -28.30 -20.66 13.09
N ILE A 243 -27.02 -20.99 12.96
CA ILE A 243 -26.54 -22.28 12.46
C ILE A 243 -25.43 -22.79 13.36
N SER A 244 -25.37 -24.12 13.56
CA SER A 244 -24.29 -24.76 14.32
C SER A 244 -22.96 -24.71 13.56
N LYS A 245 -21.89 -24.49 14.32
CA LYS A 245 -20.52 -24.46 13.80
C LYS A 245 -20.16 -25.76 13.08
N GLU A 246 -20.59 -26.90 13.62
CA GLU A 246 -20.29 -28.24 13.10
C GLU A 246 -20.86 -28.43 11.70
N LYS A 247 -22.10 -27.98 11.47
CA LYS A 247 -22.76 -28.06 10.17
C LYS A 247 -22.04 -27.21 9.13
N VAL A 248 -21.69 -25.97 9.48
CA VAL A 248 -20.96 -25.07 8.57
C VAL A 248 -19.59 -25.64 8.22
N ILE A 249 -18.87 -26.22 9.18
CA ILE A 249 -17.58 -26.85 8.93
C ILE A 249 -17.70 -28.01 7.95
N GLU A 250 -18.69 -28.89 8.12
CA GLU A 250 -18.88 -30.05 7.25
C GLU A 250 -19.23 -29.64 5.82
N GLU A 251 -20.21 -28.76 5.65
CA GLU A 251 -20.58 -28.22 4.33
C GLU A 251 -19.40 -27.51 3.64
N SER A 252 -18.63 -26.73 4.40
CA SER A 252 -17.47 -26.01 3.85
C SER A 252 -16.35 -26.95 3.44
N LYS A 253 -16.11 -28.01 4.23
CA LYS A 253 -15.15 -29.07 3.87
C LYS A 253 -15.56 -29.77 2.59
N GLU A 254 -16.82 -30.18 2.46
CA GLU A 254 -17.32 -30.83 1.25
C GLU A 254 -17.13 -29.96 0.01
N ALA A 255 -17.49 -28.67 0.10
CA ALA A 255 -17.29 -27.70 -0.96
C ALA A 255 -15.81 -27.56 -1.34
N LEU A 256 -14.93 -27.35 -0.36
CA LEU A 256 -13.48 -27.20 -0.60
C LEU A 256 -12.84 -28.47 -1.16
N VAL A 257 -13.23 -29.65 -0.67
CA VAL A 257 -12.70 -30.93 -1.18
C VAL A 257 -13.06 -31.13 -2.64
N ARG A 258 -14.27 -30.74 -3.07
CA ARG A 258 -14.66 -30.79 -4.50
C ARG A 258 -13.74 -29.90 -5.34
N ILE A 259 -13.56 -28.65 -4.94
CA ILE A 259 -12.70 -27.67 -5.64
C ILE A 259 -11.24 -28.14 -5.68
N LEU A 260 -10.71 -28.64 -4.55
CA LEU A 260 -9.33 -29.13 -4.47
C LEU A 260 -9.10 -30.40 -5.30
N LYS A 261 -10.10 -31.27 -5.45
CA LYS A 261 -10.02 -32.43 -6.36
C LYS A 261 -9.90 -31.97 -7.81
N GLU A 262 -10.66 -30.97 -8.22
CA GLU A 262 -10.54 -30.40 -9.58
C GLU A 262 -9.20 -29.70 -9.80
N PHE A 263 -8.75 -28.94 -8.80
CA PHE A 263 -7.42 -28.33 -8.82
C PHE A 263 -6.33 -29.37 -9.01
N LYS A 264 -6.37 -30.46 -8.24
CA LYS A 264 -5.38 -31.54 -8.32
C LYS A 264 -5.35 -32.22 -9.69
N LYS A 265 -6.51 -32.39 -10.34
CA LYS A 265 -6.58 -32.92 -11.72
C LYS A 265 -5.87 -32.02 -12.74
N LYS A 266 -5.87 -30.70 -12.51
CA LYS A 266 -5.30 -29.68 -13.41
C LYS A 266 -3.97 -29.10 -12.94
N GLU A 267 -3.41 -29.62 -11.85
CA GLU A 267 -2.20 -29.09 -11.19
C GLU A 267 -1.02 -28.98 -12.16
N GLY A 268 -0.79 -30.00 -12.99
CA GLY A 268 0.28 -29.99 -13.99
C GLY A 268 0.08 -28.98 -15.13
N GLU A 269 -1.16 -28.62 -15.47
CA GLU A 269 -1.44 -27.57 -16.44
C GLU A 269 -1.22 -26.18 -15.82
N ILE A 270 -1.72 -25.98 -14.59
CA ILE A 270 -1.54 -24.75 -13.83
C ILE A 270 -0.04 -24.47 -13.62
N GLY A 271 0.71 -25.48 -13.18
CA GLY A 271 2.15 -25.38 -12.96
C GLY A 271 2.93 -25.00 -14.22
N ARG A 272 2.58 -25.60 -15.38
CA ARG A 272 3.20 -25.25 -16.68
C ARG A 272 2.94 -23.80 -17.07
N LYS A 273 1.69 -23.33 -17.01
CA LYS A 273 1.34 -21.92 -17.32
C LYS A 273 2.08 -20.93 -16.42
N LEU A 274 2.22 -21.24 -15.14
CA LEU A 274 2.96 -20.41 -14.19
C LEU A 274 4.48 -20.44 -14.44
N LEU A 275 5.04 -21.59 -14.82
CA LEU A 275 6.46 -21.73 -15.13
C LEU A 275 6.84 -20.97 -16.41
N GLU A 276 6.06 -21.11 -17.48
CA GLU A 276 6.23 -20.36 -18.73
C GLU A 276 6.27 -18.86 -18.45
N THR A 277 5.32 -18.38 -17.64
CA THR A 277 5.26 -17.00 -17.18
C THR A 277 6.52 -16.56 -16.44
N PHE A 278 7.01 -17.39 -15.51
CA PHE A 278 8.20 -17.07 -14.73
C PHE A 278 9.42 -16.89 -15.66
N LEU A 279 9.58 -17.78 -16.64
CA LEU A 279 10.67 -17.72 -17.62
C LEU A 279 10.54 -16.49 -18.54
N GLU A 280 9.35 -16.13 -18.99
CA GLU A 280 9.11 -14.91 -19.78
C GLU A 280 9.44 -13.64 -18.99
N SER A 281 9.07 -13.59 -17.70
CA SER A 281 9.38 -12.44 -16.84
C SER A 281 10.88 -12.23 -16.63
N GLN A 282 11.68 -13.32 -16.63
CA GLN A 282 13.14 -13.29 -16.53
C GLN A 282 13.79 -12.82 -17.84
N LYS A 283 13.28 -13.27 -18.99
CA LYS A 283 13.72 -12.80 -20.32
C LYS A 283 13.45 -11.30 -20.49
N ASN A 284 12.26 -10.83 -20.12
CA ASN A 284 11.90 -9.41 -20.19
C ASN A 284 12.72 -8.52 -19.24
N LYS A 285 13.12 -9.02 -18.07
CA LYS A 285 14.06 -8.29 -17.18
C LYS A 285 15.49 -8.21 -17.74
N LYS A 286 15.93 -9.21 -18.52
CA LYS A 286 17.20 -9.14 -19.25
C LYS A 286 17.14 -8.15 -20.43
N ASN A 287 16.06 -8.17 -21.22
CA ASN A 287 15.89 -7.24 -22.35
C ASN A 287 15.74 -5.78 -21.90
N LYS A 288 15.12 -5.51 -20.75
CA LYS A 288 14.98 -4.14 -20.21
C LYS A 288 16.29 -3.52 -19.69
N LYS A 289 17.36 -4.31 -19.58
CA LYS A 289 18.73 -3.81 -19.32
C LYS A 289 19.50 -3.48 -20.61
N ASN A 290 18.99 -3.87 -21.78
CA ASN A 290 19.67 -3.73 -23.08
C ASN A 290 19.06 -2.66 -24.02
N THR A 291 18.07 -1.87 -23.57
CA THR A 291 17.52 -0.78 -24.41
C THR A 291 18.31 0.51 -24.23
N ASP A 292 19.60 0.46 -24.59
CA ASP A 292 20.43 1.58 -25.01
C ASP A 292 21.68 0.98 -25.68
N THR A 293 21.54 0.41 -26.88
CA THR A 293 22.62 0.29 -27.88
C THR A 293 22.12 -0.35 -29.18
N LYS A 294 22.63 0.17 -30.30
CA LYS A 294 22.37 -0.21 -31.70
C LYS A 294 22.67 -1.69 -31.95
N GLU A 295 21.83 -2.35 -32.76
CA GLU A 295 22.05 -3.74 -33.22
C GLU A 295 23.32 -3.84 -34.08
N LEU A 296 24.13 -4.87 -33.80
CA LEU A 296 25.39 -5.21 -34.47
C LEU A 296 25.14 -6.32 -35.51
N THR A 297 25.95 -6.34 -36.56
CA THR A 297 25.86 -7.30 -37.67
C THR A 297 26.46 -8.67 -37.32
N ALA A 298 26.09 -9.71 -38.06
CA ALA A 298 26.49 -11.10 -37.78
C ALA A 298 28.02 -11.32 -37.73
N GLU A 299 28.79 -10.51 -38.46
CA GLU A 299 30.26 -10.54 -38.45
C GLU A 299 30.83 -9.93 -37.16
N GLU A 300 30.16 -8.93 -36.58
CA GLU A 300 30.51 -8.33 -35.29
C GLU A 300 30.18 -9.29 -34.14
N GLU A 301 29.09 -10.08 -34.23
CA GLU A 301 28.75 -11.12 -33.24
C GLU A 301 29.78 -12.25 -33.17
N GLU A 302 30.39 -12.65 -34.29
CA GLU A 302 31.42 -13.68 -34.36
C GLU A 302 32.73 -13.23 -33.67
N SER A 303 33.12 -11.96 -33.89
CA SER A 303 34.27 -11.33 -33.24
C SER A 303 34.07 -11.15 -31.73
N ILE A 304 32.82 -10.90 -31.32
CA ILE A 304 32.43 -10.79 -29.92
C ILE A 304 32.36 -12.17 -29.24
N LYS A 305 31.88 -13.23 -29.91
CA LYS A 305 31.89 -14.60 -29.35
C LYS A 305 33.31 -15.07 -28.99
N LYS A 306 34.29 -14.80 -29.86
CA LYS A 306 35.72 -15.11 -29.59
C LYS A 306 36.31 -14.28 -28.45
N SER A 307 35.81 -13.07 -28.19
CA SER A 307 36.24 -12.24 -27.05
C SER A 307 35.45 -12.50 -25.76
N VAL A 308 34.24 -13.07 -25.86
CA VAL A 308 33.36 -13.43 -24.73
C VAL A 308 33.75 -14.75 -24.08
N GLU A 309 34.21 -15.75 -24.83
CA GLU A 309 34.78 -16.97 -24.24
C GLU A 309 36.01 -16.68 -23.38
N LYS A 310 36.75 -15.62 -23.71
CA LYS A 310 37.89 -15.13 -22.93
C LYS A 310 37.49 -14.27 -21.71
N ARG A 311 36.22 -13.82 -21.60
CA ARG A 311 35.72 -12.92 -20.54
C ARG A 311 34.76 -13.57 -19.52
N LYS A 312 34.40 -14.84 -19.70
CA LYS A 312 33.49 -15.57 -18.78
C LYS A 312 34.07 -15.83 -17.37
N SER A 313 35.28 -15.35 -17.08
CA SER A 313 35.99 -15.52 -15.81
C SER A 313 36.13 -14.25 -14.94
N MET A 314 35.47 -13.13 -15.26
CA MET A 314 35.60 -11.89 -14.46
C MET A 314 34.24 -11.31 -14.05
N ASP A 315 33.93 -11.45 -12.75
CA ASP A 315 33.19 -10.50 -11.88
C ASP A 315 32.67 -11.16 -10.58
N THR A 316 33.29 -12.26 -10.14
CA THR A 316 33.22 -12.66 -8.74
C THR A 316 34.56 -12.31 -8.11
N ILE A 317 34.66 -11.18 -7.41
CA ILE A 317 35.86 -10.84 -6.65
C ILE A 317 35.95 -11.82 -5.48
N ILE A 318 36.80 -12.83 -5.63
CA ILE A 318 37.14 -13.79 -4.57
C ILE A 318 38.20 -13.12 -3.69
N VAL A 319 37.87 -12.91 -2.43
CA VAL A 319 38.76 -12.24 -1.47
C VAL A 319 39.61 -13.22 -0.67
N GLY A 320 39.30 -14.51 -0.70
CA GLY A 320 40.03 -15.57 0.00
C GLY A 320 39.21 -16.85 0.19
N LYS A 321 39.74 -17.80 0.97
CA LYS A 321 39.04 -19.04 1.34
C LYS A 321 38.34 -18.89 2.69
N CYS A 322 37.20 -19.55 2.84
CA CYS A 322 36.40 -19.54 4.05
C CYS A 322 37.05 -20.39 5.14
N PRO A 323 37.29 -19.86 6.35
CA PRO A 323 37.93 -20.62 7.43
C PRO A 323 37.03 -21.75 7.99
N LYS A 324 35.71 -21.68 7.80
CA LYS A 324 34.75 -22.66 8.32
C LYS A 324 34.55 -23.87 7.39
N CYS A 325 34.56 -23.66 6.08
CA CYS A 325 34.17 -24.72 5.12
C CYS A 325 35.10 -24.83 3.90
N GLY A 326 36.18 -24.04 3.81
CA GLY A 326 37.11 -24.04 2.67
C GLY A 326 36.55 -23.49 1.35
N GLY A 327 35.27 -23.08 1.31
CA GLY A 327 34.65 -22.48 0.12
C GLY A 327 35.14 -21.06 -0.18
N ASP A 328 34.86 -20.53 -1.36
CA ASP A 328 35.31 -19.19 -1.73
C ASP A 328 34.54 -18.09 -0.98
N LEU A 329 35.28 -17.10 -0.46
CA LEU A 329 34.72 -15.87 0.09
C LEU A 329 34.60 -14.85 -1.03
N VAL A 330 33.37 -14.40 -1.29
CA VAL A 330 33.06 -13.55 -2.45
C VAL A 330 32.38 -12.25 -2.00
N VAL A 331 32.66 -11.15 -2.69
CA VAL A 331 31.97 -9.88 -2.45
C VAL A 331 30.52 -9.97 -2.92
N ARG A 332 29.58 -9.71 -2.01
CA ARG A 332 28.12 -9.71 -2.24
C ARG A 332 27.52 -8.35 -1.88
N TYR A 333 26.31 -8.09 -2.36
CA TYR A 333 25.56 -6.86 -2.08
C TYR A 333 24.20 -7.18 -1.46
N ASN A 334 23.83 -6.46 -0.41
CA ASN A 334 22.53 -6.58 0.22
C ASN A 334 21.45 -5.96 -0.70
N ARG A 335 20.45 -6.77 -1.09
CA ARG A 335 19.40 -6.35 -2.04
C ARG A 335 18.51 -5.22 -1.54
N LYS A 336 18.34 -5.04 -0.23
CA LYS A 336 17.48 -3.99 0.36
C LYS A 336 18.23 -2.68 0.60
N THR A 337 19.47 -2.77 1.08
CA THR A 337 20.25 -1.59 1.51
C THR A 337 21.35 -1.18 0.53
N GLY A 338 21.64 -2.01 -0.47
CA GLY A 338 22.73 -1.81 -1.43
C GLY A 338 24.13 -2.00 -0.84
N LYS A 339 24.24 -2.28 0.47
CA LYS A 339 25.54 -2.38 1.15
C LYS A 339 26.31 -3.63 0.73
N ARG A 340 27.59 -3.48 0.41
CA ARG A 340 28.49 -4.60 0.09
C ARG A 340 29.05 -5.27 1.34
N PHE A 341 29.26 -6.58 1.27
CA PHE A 341 29.81 -7.43 2.33
C PHE A 341 30.48 -8.65 1.72
N VAL A 342 31.35 -9.34 2.45
CA VAL A 342 31.89 -10.64 2.01
C VAL A 342 31.03 -11.75 2.57
N GLY A 343 30.65 -12.71 1.73
CA GLY A 343 29.92 -13.90 2.16
C GLY A 343 30.51 -15.17 1.55
N CYS A 344 30.38 -16.29 2.26
CA CYS A 344 30.76 -17.59 1.72
C CYS A 344 29.90 -17.96 0.50
N SER A 345 30.53 -18.52 -0.53
CA SER A 345 29.89 -19.11 -1.70
C SER A 345 28.88 -20.21 -1.33
N ASN A 346 29.16 -20.99 -0.28
CA ASN A 346 28.35 -22.12 0.17
C ASN A 346 27.14 -21.77 1.06
N TRP A 347 26.75 -20.48 1.17
CA TRP A 347 25.49 -20.10 1.83
C TRP A 347 24.29 -20.81 1.17
N PRO A 348 23.33 -21.38 1.93
CA PRO A 348 23.09 -21.24 3.38
C PRO A 348 23.83 -22.23 4.28
N ASN A 349 24.57 -23.19 3.72
CA ASN A 349 25.26 -24.24 4.49
C ASN A 349 26.50 -23.71 5.24
N CYS A 350 27.00 -22.54 4.87
CA CYS A 350 28.04 -21.82 5.59
C CYS A 350 27.66 -20.34 5.75
N ASP A 351 27.63 -19.88 7.00
CA ASP A 351 27.13 -18.58 7.45
C ASP A 351 28.21 -17.52 7.68
N VAL A 352 29.46 -17.82 7.31
CA VAL A 352 30.57 -16.87 7.45
C VAL A 352 30.34 -15.66 6.56
N THR A 353 30.25 -14.50 7.20
CA THR A 353 30.16 -13.20 6.55
C THR A 353 31.10 -12.21 7.22
N TYR A 354 31.64 -11.27 6.44
CA TYR A 354 32.43 -10.17 6.96
C TYR A 354 31.89 -8.83 6.45
N PRO A 355 31.79 -7.80 7.32
CA PRO A 355 31.42 -6.47 6.89
C PRO A 355 32.51 -5.89 5.98
N LEU A 356 32.10 -5.17 4.94
CA LEU A 356 33.02 -4.43 4.07
C LEU A 356 32.77 -2.93 4.19
N LEU A 357 33.84 -2.16 4.01
CA LEU A 357 33.73 -0.72 3.80
C LEU A 357 32.98 -0.45 2.50
N GLN A 358 32.11 0.56 2.51
CA GLN A 358 31.18 0.82 1.40
C GLN A 358 31.78 1.66 0.27
N ARG A 359 32.99 2.19 0.46
CA ARG A 359 33.72 3.05 -0.50
C ARG A 359 35.10 2.48 -0.79
N GLY A 360 35.66 2.83 -1.94
CA GLY A 360 36.96 2.35 -2.43
C GLY A 360 36.90 1.06 -3.24
N GLU A 361 37.92 0.84 -4.07
CA GLU A 361 38.10 -0.41 -4.82
C GLU A 361 38.70 -1.49 -3.92
N ILE A 362 38.19 -2.72 -4.01
CA ILE A 362 38.64 -3.85 -3.19
C ILE A 362 39.59 -4.68 -4.02
N ILE A 363 40.84 -4.79 -3.54
CA ILE A 363 41.89 -5.59 -4.16
C ILE A 363 42.18 -6.78 -3.22
N PRO A 364 41.87 -8.03 -3.63
CA PRO A 364 42.23 -9.22 -2.87
C PRO A 364 43.75 -9.30 -2.70
N THR A 365 44.24 -9.45 -1.46
CA THR A 365 45.69 -9.61 -1.23
C THR A 365 46.15 -11.07 -1.27
N GLY A 366 45.20 -12.01 -1.19
CA GLY A 366 45.49 -13.44 -1.04
C GLY A 366 46.05 -13.83 0.34
N LYS A 367 46.33 -12.86 1.22
CA LYS A 367 46.91 -13.11 2.55
C LYS A 367 45.82 -13.37 3.58
N THR A 368 46.05 -14.34 4.44
CA THR A 368 45.30 -14.52 5.69
C THR A 368 45.93 -13.67 6.79
N CYS A 369 45.12 -13.14 7.69
CA CYS A 369 45.61 -12.28 8.75
C CYS A 369 46.41 -13.11 9.79
N PRO A 370 47.70 -12.83 10.02
CA PRO A 370 48.54 -13.59 10.95
C PRO A 370 48.14 -13.42 12.43
N GLU A 371 47.34 -12.40 12.74
CA GLU A 371 46.95 -12.06 14.11
C GLU A 371 45.67 -12.78 14.57
N CYS A 372 44.71 -13.00 13.65
CA CYS A 372 43.46 -13.69 13.96
C CYS A 372 43.39 -15.09 13.31
N GLY A 373 44.36 -15.46 12.48
CA GLY A 373 44.50 -16.77 11.85
C GLY A 373 43.45 -17.12 10.79
N ASN A 374 42.27 -16.46 10.79
CA ASN A 374 41.07 -16.98 10.16
C ASN A 374 40.48 -16.11 9.06
N ALA A 375 40.73 -14.79 9.06
CA ALA A 375 40.12 -13.87 8.09
C ALA A 375 41.13 -13.37 7.03
N PRO A 376 40.69 -13.21 5.77
CA PRO A 376 41.55 -12.66 4.73
C PRO A 376 41.78 -11.15 4.90
N ILE A 377 42.94 -10.69 4.43
CA ILE A 377 43.28 -9.27 4.33
C ILE A 377 42.88 -8.78 2.94
N VAL A 378 42.21 -7.64 2.87
CA VAL A 378 41.93 -6.94 1.60
C VAL A 378 42.61 -5.59 1.59
N LYS A 379 43.08 -5.16 0.42
CA LYS A 379 43.60 -3.81 0.21
C LYS A 379 42.46 -2.95 -0.34
N ILE A 380 42.29 -1.76 0.23
CA ILE A 380 41.26 -0.81 -0.19
C ILE A 380 41.94 0.42 -0.75
N LYS A 381 41.59 0.75 -2.00
CA LYS A 381 42.10 1.93 -2.72
C LYS A 381 41.01 2.98 -2.81
N GLU A 382 41.25 4.14 -2.19
CA GLU A 382 40.46 5.36 -2.31
C GLU A 382 41.29 6.46 -2.97
N ARG A 383 40.63 7.51 -3.49
CA ARG A 383 41.26 8.54 -4.36
C ARG A 383 42.64 9.05 -3.88
N ASN A 384 42.84 9.21 -2.56
CA ASN A 384 44.09 9.71 -1.97
C ASN A 384 44.70 8.78 -0.90
N ARG A 385 44.20 7.55 -0.71
CA ARG A 385 44.67 6.64 0.36
C ARG A 385 44.56 5.18 -0.06
N GLU A 386 45.62 4.41 0.21
CA GLU A 386 45.62 2.95 0.08
C GLU A 386 46.00 2.33 1.42
N TYR A 387 45.20 1.37 1.91
CA TYR A 387 45.46 0.69 3.17
C TYR A 387 44.93 -0.74 3.16
N GLU A 388 45.59 -1.61 3.92
CA GLU A 388 45.20 -3.00 4.10
C GLU A 388 44.36 -3.18 5.36
N VAL A 389 43.29 -3.96 5.26
CA VAL A 389 42.32 -4.19 6.34
C VAL A 389 42.06 -5.68 6.48
N CYS A 390 42.12 -6.17 7.73
CA CYS A 390 41.60 -7.48 8.08
C CYS A 390 40.07 -7.43 8.13
N LEU A 391 39.40 -8.36 7.43
CA LEU A 391 37.94 -8.39 7.35
C LEU A 391 37.23 -8.77 8.65
N ASP A 392 37.94 -9.36 9.61
CA ASP A 392 37.39 -9.61 10.94
C ASP A 392 37.50 -8.36 11.82
N MET A 393 36.35 -7.75 12.13
CA MET A 393 36.27 -6.59 13.01
C MET A 393 36.62 -6.93 14.47
N ASN A 394 36.61 -8.20 14.85
CA ASN A 394 37.04 -8.65 16.18
C ASN A 394 38.55 -8.89 16.28
N CYS A 395 39.30 -8.78 15.17
CA CYS A 395 40.75 -8.94 15.15
C CYS A 395 41.44 -7.90 16.06
N TYR A 396 42.43 -8.34 16.83
CA TYR A 396 43.17 -7.52 17.80
C TYR A 396 43.73 -6.21 17.21
N LYS A 397 44.23 -6.23 15.96
CA LYS A 397 44.69 -5.03 15.23
C LYS A 397 43.59 -3.98 14.96
N ASN A 398 42.35 -4.39 14.73
CA ASN A 398 41.24 -3.46 14.48
C ASN A 398 40.75 -2.79 15.79
N ARG A 399 40.93 -3.43 16.95
CA ARG A 399 40.56 -2.88 18.26
C ARG A 399 41.49 -1.76 18.77
N ARG A 400 42.77 -1.75 18.39
CA ARG A 400 43.72 -0.66 18.78
C ARG A 400 43.47 0.66 18.05
N LYS A 401 42.97 0.65 16.80
CA LYS A 401 42.67 1.87 16.01
C LYS A 401 41.44 2.64 16.48
N GLY A 402 40.61 2.08 17.37
CA GLY A 402 39.42 2.73 17.93
C GLY A 402 39.61 3.33 19.33
N LYS A 403 40.83 3.31 19.87
CA LYS A 403 41.17 3.86 21.22
C LYS A 403 42.31 4.90 21.17
N SER A 404 42.53 5.52 20.02
CA SER A 404 43.52 6.60 19.81
C SER A 404 42.84 7.83 19.24
#